data_AF-A0A7Z7QXC1-F1
#
_entry.id   AF-A0A7Z7QXC1-F1
#
_cell.length_a   1.000
_cell.length_b   1.000
_cell.length_c   1.000
_cell.angle_alpha   90.00
_cell.angle_beta   90.00
_cell.angle_gamma   90.00
#
_symmetry.space_group_name_H-M   'P 1'
#
loop_
_entity.id
_entity.type
_entity.pdbx_description
1 polymer ?
#
loop_
_entity_poly.entity_id
_entity_poly.type
_entity_poly.pdbx_seq_one_letter_code
_entity_poly.pdbx_strand_id
1 'polypeptide(L)'
;MKLLKTKNCLYYRNGDNKLSEYQLLTQFNPTFINKKIRMCEFQIESMYHMSASTTTCDEMMGVVSVSYPIEKLVIKIIETKAGLQNYKNRSISNMVLLKTVLNHYTEKEQKQVVKYMRSNGRYKPYSVIERLQVDLYQASIKQRSERQKQRNTAIENSKIARVNAYHQSSHVKVV
;
A
#
# COMPACT_ATOMS: atom_id res chain seq x y z
N MET A 1 -28.69 -21.19 -10.65
CA MET A 1 -28.10 -21.32 -9.30
C MET A 1 -28.24 -19.97 -8.57
N LYS A 2 -29.00 -19.88 -7.47
CA LYS A 2 -29.17 -18.63 -6.70
C LYS A 2 -28.16 -18.62 -5.54
N LEU A 3 -27.21 -17.68 -5.56
CA LEU A 3 -26.25 -17.49 -4.48
C LEU A 3 -26.92 -16.78 -3.31
N LEU A 4 -26.99 -17.44 -2.14
CA LEU A 4 -27.49 -16.86 -0.90
C LEU A 4 -26.36 -16.09 -0.22
N LYS A 5 -26.53 -14.78 -0.05
CA LYS A 5 -25.55 -13.91 0.60
C LYS A 5 -25.54 -14.20 2.10
N THR A 6 -24.44 -14.74 2.61
CA THR A 6 -24.29 -15.00 4.05
C THR A 6 -24.18 -13.67 4.81
N LYS A 7 -24.90 -13.54 5.94
CA LYS A 7 -24.85 -12.31 6.77
C LYS A 7 -23.49 -12.10 7.45
N ASN A 8 -22.71 -13.17 7.60
CA ASN A 8 -21.44 -13.15 8.29
C ASN A 8 -20.31 -13.00 7.26
N CYS A 9 -19.61 -11.87 7.33
CA CYS A 9 -18.34 -11.67 6.66
C CYS A 9 -17.23 -12.16 7.60
N LEU A 10 -16.51 -13.21 7.21
CA LEU A 10 -15.35 -13.68 7.97
C LEU A 10 -14.22 -12.68 7.79
N TYR A 11 -13.86 -11.97 8.86
CA TYR A 11 -12.69 -11.10 8.88
C TYR A 11 -11.54 -11.88 9.50
N TYR A 12 -10.43 -12.03 8.77
CA TYR A 12 -9.14 -12.41 9.36
C TYR A 12 -8.64 -11.24 10.21
N ARG A 13 -9.19 -11.10 11.41
CA ARG A 13 -8.66 -10.18 12.41
C ARG A 13 -7.54 -10.94 13.11
N ASN A 14 -6.31 -10.43 13.05
CA ASN A 14 -5.25 -10.93 13.93
C ASN A 14 -5.82 -10.90 15.35
N GLY A 15 -6.02 -12.05 15.98
CA GLY A 15 -6.70 -12.17 17.28
C GLY A 15 -6.05 -11.34 18.38
N ASP A 16 -4.78 -11.02 18.19
CA ASP A 16 -3.91 -10.47 19.23
C ASP A 16 -3.77 -8.94 19.22
N ASN A 17 -4.71 -8.16 18.67
CA ASN A 17 -4.65 -6.67 18.67
C ASN A 17 -3.23 -6.07 18.45
N LYS A 18 -2.42 -6.73 17.62
CA LYS A 18 -1.01 -6.45 17.41
C LYS A 18 -0.67 -6.58 15.94
N LEU A 19 0.31 -5.80 15.52
CA LEU A 19 0.86 -5.90 14.18
C LEU A 19 1.66 -7.20 14.05
N SER A 20 1.49 -7.93 12.94
CA SER A 20 2.32 -9.10 12.65
C SER A 20 3.78 -8.69 12.46
N GLU A 21 4.72 -9.55 12.87
CA GLU A 21 6.15 -9.35 12.64
C GLU A 21 6.49 -9.16 11.16
N TYR A 22 5.84 -9.93 10.30
CA TYR A 22 5.96 -9.78 8.86
C TYR A 22 5.52 -8.38 8.39
N GLN A 23 4.41 -7.88 8.91
CA GLN A 23 3.92 -6.53 8.57
C GLN A 23 4.88 -5.45 9.08
N LEU A 24 5.43 -5.62 10.29
CA LEU A 24 6.42 -4.70 10.86
C LEU A 24 7.65 -4.61 9.94
N LEU A 25 8.21 -5.75 9.54
CA LEU A 25 9.43 -5.82 8.76
C LEU A 25 9.25 -5.46 7.27
N THR A 26 8.04 -5.57 6.72
CA THR A 26 7.80 -5.27 5.30
C THR A 26 7.21 -3.89 5.05
N GLN A 27 6.39 -3.37 5.97
CA GLN A 27 5.66 -2.12 5.78
C GLN A 27 6.28 -0.94 6.53
N PHE A 28 7.04 -1.21 7.60
CA PHE A 28 7.62 -0.18 8.46
C PHE A 28 9.17 -0.21 8.48
N ASN A 29 9.81 -1.17 7.81
CA ASN A 29 11.26 -1.23 7.75
C ASN A 29 11.81 -0.40 6.58
N PRO A 30 12.59 0.67 6.82
CA PRO A 30 13.15 1.49 5.75
C PRO A 30 14.10 0.72 4.83
N THR A 31 14.85 -0.26 5.33
CA THR A 31 15.79 -1.03 4.49
C THR A 31 15.04 -1.91 3.49
N PHE A 32 13.98 -2.57 3.95
CA PHE A 32 13.13 -3.39 3.09
C PHE A 32 12.39 -2.54 2.05
N ILE A 33 11.81 -1.41 2.46
CA ILE A 33 11.09 -0.49 1.57
C ILE A 33 12.01 0.01 0.46
N ASN A 34 13.21 0.48 0.81
CA ASN A 34 14.18 0.96 -0.17
C ASN A 34 14.63 -0.14 -1.13
N LYS A 35 14.85 -1.36 -0.62
CA LYS A 35 15.18 -2.52 -1.47
C LYS A 35 14.06 -2.82 -2.46
N LYS A 36 12.80 -2.80 -2.00
CA LYS A 36 11.64 -3.05 -2.85
C LYS A 36 11.44 -1.96 -3.90
N ILE A 37 11.65 -0.70 -3.54
CA ILE A 37 11.61 0.43 -4.49
C ILE A 37 12.63 0.21 -5.60
N ARG A 38 13.89 -0.06 -5.25
CA ARG A 38 14.96 -0.32 -6.24
C ARG A 38 14.64 -1.51 -7.15
N MET A 39 14.09 -2.58 -6.58
CA MET A 39 13.68 -3.76 -7.35
C MET A 39 12.59 -3.42 -8.37
N CYS A 40 11.58 -2.63 -7.97
CA CYS A 40 10.53 -2.18 -8.88
C CYS A 40 11.05 -1.22 -9.94
N GLU A 41 11.96 -0.30 -9.60
CA GLU A 41 12.61 0.60 -10.55
C GLU A 41 13.41 -0.17 -11.59
N PHE A 42 14.20 -1.16 -11.15
CA PHE A 42 14.93 -2.07 -12.04
C PHE A 42 14.01 -2.88 -12.95
N GLN A 43 12.88 -3.36 -12.44
CA GLN A 43 11.89 -4.08 -13.25
C GLN A 43 11.27 -3.16 -14.32
N ILE A 44 10.94 -1.92 -13.96
CA ILE A 44 10.42 -0.93 -14.92
C ILE A 44 11.45 -0.63 -16.01
N GLU A 45 12.72 -0.48 -15.63
CA GLU A 45 13.82 -0.26 -16.58
C GLU A 45 13.95 -1.46 -17.55
N SER A 46 13.94 -2.67 -17.00
CA SER A 46 14.02 -3.91 -17.77
C SER A 46 12.87 -4.05 -18.79
N MET A 47 11.69 -3.51 -18.47
CA MET A 47 10.54 -3.54 -19.38
C MET A 47 10.76 -2.70 -20.64
N TYR A 48 11.55 -1.61 -20.60
CA TYR A 48 11.84 -0.86 -21.82
C TYR A 48 12.66 -1.67 -22.83
N HIS A 49 13.53 -2.56 -22.34
CA HIS A 49 14.30 -3.45 -23.21
C HIS A 49 13.44 -4.54 -23.87
N MET A 50 12.23 -4.84 -23.36
CA MET A 50 11.29 -5.78 -24.00
C MET A 50 10.68 -5.26 -25.31
N SER A 51 10.85 -3.98 -25.61
CA SER A 51 10.48 -3.39 -26.91
C SER A 51 11.45 -3.78 -28.02
N ALA A 52 12.69 -4.14 -27.66
CA ALA A 52 13.66 -4.62 -28.62
C ALA A 52 13.30 -6.06 -29.03
N SER A 53 13.25 -6.30 -30.34
CA SER A 53 13.09 -7.64 -30.88
C SER A 53 14.33 -8.49 -30.53
N THR A 54 14.10 -9.63 -29.90
CA THR A 54 15.17 -10.59 -29.54
C THR A 54 14.96 -11.89 -30.30
N THR A 55 16.03 -12.52 -30.76
CA THR A 55 15.97 -13.83 -31.40
C THR A 55 16.24 -14.93 -30.38
N THR A 56 15.38 -15.93 -30.36
CA THR A 56 15.51 -17.13 -29.50
C THR A 56 15.51 -18.37 -30.38
N CYS A 57 16.32 -19.37 -30.03
CA CYS A 57 16.33 -20.66 -30.73
C CYS A 57 15.26 -21.58 -30.13
N ASP A 58 14.32 -22.02 -30.96
CA ASP A 58 13.35 -23.07 -30.66
C ASP A 58 13.79 -24.37 -31.34
N GLU A 59 13.75 -25.49 -30.63
CA GLU A 59 14.22 -26.80 -31.11
C GLU A 59 13.42 -27.30 -32.33
N MET A 60 12.16 -26.90 -32.47
CA MET A 60 11.33 -27.23 -33.64
C MET A 60 11.35 -26.17 -34.73
N MET A 61 11.30 -24.88 -34.38
CA MET A 61 11.10 -23.78 -35.34
C MET A 61 12.40 -23.07 -35.75
N GLY A 62 13.54 -23.41 -35.16
CA GLY A 62 14.81 -22.73 -35.42
C GLY A 62 14.88 -21.35 -34.76
N VAL A 63 15.46 -20.36 -35.44
CA VAL A 63 15.62 -19.00 -34.89
C VAL A 63 14.32 -18.22 -35.04
N VAL A 64 13.63 -17.96 -33.92
CA VAL A 64 12.37 -17.21 -33.86
C VAL A 64 12.62 -15.84 -33.25
N SER A 65 12.08 -14.80 -33.88
CA SER A 65 12.08 -13.46 -33.29
C SER A 65 10.90 -13.30 -32.34
N VAL A 66 11.18 -13.00 -31.08
CA VAL A 66 10.19 -12.73 -30.03
C VAL A 66 10.29 -11.25 -29.67
N SER A 67 9.17 -10.55 -29.82
CA SER A 67 8.99 -9.17 -29.36
C SER A 67 7.67 -9.04 -28.61
N TYR A 68 7.63 -8.10 -27.67
CA TYR A 68 6.41 -7.82 -26.94
C TYR A 68 5.59 -6.74 -27.66
N PRO A 69 4.25 -6.87 -27.80
CA PRO A 69 3.42 -5.85 -28.43
C PRO A 69 3.55 -4.49 -27.73
N ILE A 70 3.98 -3.46 -28.47
CA ILE A 70 4.33 -2.13 -27.92
C ILE A 70 3.17 -1.53 -27.12
N GLU A 71 1.94 -1.58 -27.64
CA GLU A 71 0.76 -1.03 -26.97
C GLU A 71 0.54 -1.63 -25.58
N LYS A 72 0.60 -2.97 -25.49
CA LYS A 72 0.47 -3.68 -24.22
C LYS A 72 1.63 -3.36 -23.27
N LEU A 73 2.82 -3.08 -23.82
CA LEU A 73 4.02 -2.83 -23.01
C LEU A 73 3.88 -1.47 -22.33
N VAL A 74 3.49 -0.47 -23.10
CA VAL A 74 3.27 0.90 -22.63
C VAL A 74 2.23 0.92 -21.51
N ILE A 75 1.09 0.25 -21.70
CA ILE A 75 0.05 0.15 -20.64
C ILE A 75 0.65 -0.45 -19.36
N LYS A 76 1.38 -1.57 -19.48
CA LYS A 76 2.00 -2.24 -18.34
C LYS A 76 3.05 -1.36 -17.65
N ILE A 77 3.85 -0.58 -18.39
CA ILE A 77 4.82 0.37 -17.83
C ILE A 77 4.10 1.48 -17.05
N ILE A 78 3.01 2.02 -17.60
CA ILE A 78 2.21 3.07 -16.94
C ILE A 78 1.63 2.55 -15.63
N GLU A 79 1.00 1.37 -15.66
CA GLU A 79 0.40 0.74 -14.48
C GLU A 79 1.44 0.41 -13.40
N THR A 80 2.59 -0.12 -13.79
CA THR A 80 3.68 -0.45 -12.85
C THR A 80 4.29 0.81 -12.23
N LYS A 81 4.49 1.88 -13.00
CA LYS A 81 4.91 3.19 -12.48
C LYS A 81 3.90 3.78 -11.49
N ALA A 82 2.61 3.74 -11.82
CA ALA A 82 1.55 4.19 -10.93
C ALA A 82 1.51 3.37 -9.64
N GLY A 83 1.66 2.05 -9.75
CA GLY A 83 1.78 1.12 -8.62
C GLY A 83 2.97 1.45 -7.71
N LEU A 84 4.13 1.74 -8.30
CA LEU A 84 5.32 2.16 -7.55
C LEU A 84 5.10 3.48 -6.82
N GLN A 85 4.47 4.47 -7.46
CA GLN A 85 4.18 5.75 -6.82
C GLN A 85 3.21 5.58 -5.64
N ASN A 86 2.16 4.77 -5.82
CA ASN A 86 1.24 4.43 -4.73
C ASN A 86 1.94 3.73 -3.57
N TYR A 87 2.87 2.82 -3.87
CA TYR A 87 3.69 2.17 -2.84
C TYR A 87 4.60 3.15 -2.09
N LYS A 88 5.24 4.09 -2.79
CA LYS A 88 6.06 5.16 -2.19
C LYS A 88 5.22 6.02 -1.24
N ASN A 89 4.07 6.50 -1.70
CA ASN A 89 3.15 7.32 -0.89
C ASN A 89 2.69 6.58 0.38
N ARG A 90 2.28 5.31 0.25
CA ARG A 90 1.89 4.47 1.40
C ARG A 90 3.04 4.27 2.37
N SER A 91 4.25 4.03 1.86
CA SER A 91 5.44 3.80 2.67
C SER A 91 5.81 5.06 3.47
N ILE A 92 5.71 6.24 2.87
CA ILE A 92 5.92 7.52 3.57
C ILE A 92 4.93 7.67 4.73
N SER A 93 3.64 7.41 4.49
CA SER A 93 2.64 7.46 5.57
C SER A 93 2.95 6.51 6.72
N ASN A 94 3.39 5.29 6.40
CA ASN A 94 3.81 4.32 7.42
C ASN A 94 5.06 4.78 8.19
N MET A 95 6.03 5.41 7.52
CA MET A 95 7.23 5.95 8.17
C MET A 95 6.91 7.09 9.11
N VAL A 96 6.01 7.99 8.71
CA VAL A 96 5.51 9.06 9.57
C VAL A 96 4.84 8.47 10.80
N LEU A 97 3.98 7.46 10.62
CA LEU A 97 3.33 6.78 11.74
C LEU A 97 4.35 6.14 12.70
N LEU A 98 5.34 5.42 12.16
CA LEU A 98 6.41 4.85 12.97
C LEU A 98 7.16 5.91 13.77
N LYS A 99 7.53 7.03 13.14
CA LYS A 99 8.20 8.13 13.81
C LYS A 99 7.35 8.71 14.94
N THR A 100 6.05 8.92 14.71
CA THR A 100 5.14 9.43 15.75
C THR A 100 5.02 8.49 16.95
N VAL A 101 4.99 7.17 16.72
CA VAL A 101 4.96 6.19 17.81
C VAL A 101 6.29 6.16 18.54
N LEU A 102 7.42 6.12 17.83
CA LEU A 102 8.76 6.08 18.42
C LEU A 102 9.12 7.31 19.27
N ASN A 103 8.49 8.45 19.04
CA ASN A 103 8.69 9.64 19.89
C ASN A 103 8.33 9.40 21.37
N HIS A 104 7.49 8.42 21.68
CA HIS A 104 7.13 8.06 23.05
C HIS A 104 8.10 7.07 23.70
N TYR A 105 9.07 6.55 22.93
CA TYR A 105 10.06 5.57 23.38
C TYR A 105 11.34 6.28 23.80
N THR A 106 12.06 5.70 24.75
CA THR A 106 13.38 6.20 25.17
C THR A 106 14.41 6.03 24.04
N GLU A 107 15.47 6.83 24.03
CA GLU A 107 16.51 6.74 23.01
C GLU A 107 17.16 5.35 22.92
N LYS A 108 17.30 4.66 24.07
CA LYS A 108 17.83 3.29 24.13
C LYS A 108 16.92 2.32 23.37
N GLU A 109 15.61 2.42 23.57
CA GLU A 109 14.61 1.58 22.90
C GLU A 109 14.52 1.93 21.40
N GLN A 110 14.60 3.21 21.05
CA GLN A 110 14.65 3.62 19.64
C GLN A 110 15.85 2.99 18.92
N LYS A 111 17.05 3.00 19.54
CA LYS A 111 18.24 2.33 19.00
C LYS A 111 18.02 0.82 18.83
N GLN A 112 17.35 0.18 19.79
CA GLN A 112 16.98 -1.24 19.71
C GLN A 112 16.05 -1.54 18.54
N VAL A 113 15.01 -0.72 18.33
CA VAL A 113 14.09 -0.84 17.18
C VAL A 113 14.83 -0.67 15.86
N VAL A 114 15.68 0.35 15.75
CA VAL A 114 16.48 0.58 14.54
C VAL A 114 17.41 -0.61 14.26
N LYS A 115 18.06 -1.16 15.29
CA LYS A 115 18.91 -2.35 15.16
C LYS A 115 18.10 -3.58 14.74
N TYR A 116 16.91 -3.79 15.30
CA TYR A 116 15.97 -4.84 14.91
C TYR A 116 15.62 -4.74 13.42
N MET A 117 15.20 -3.56 12.96
CA MET A 117 14.84 -3.30 11.56
C MET A 117 16.02 -3.52 10.60
N ARG A 118 17.21 -3.02 10.95
CA ARG A 118 18.45 -3.22 10.17
C ARG A 118 18.82 -4.70 10.06
N SER A 119 18.63 -5.46 11.13
CA SER A 119 18.91 -6.90 11.17
C SER A 119 17.84 -7.76 10.50
N ASN A 120 16.77 -7.15 9.97
CA ASN A 120 15.61 -7.82 9.39
C ASN A 120 15.02 -8.89 10.33
N GLY A 121 14.93 -8.58 11.62
CA GLY A 121 14.37 -9.47 12.64
C GLY A 121 15.35 -10.43 13.32
N ARG A 122 16.63 -10.49 12.90
CA ARG A 122 17.63 -11.37 13.55
C ARG A 122 17.95 -10.96 14.98
N TYR A 123 18.10 -9.67 15.25
CA TYR A 123 18.28 -9.13 16.60
C TYR A 123 16.91 -8.75 17.16
N LYS A 124 16.41 -9.46 18.18
CA LYS A 124 15.03 -9.30 18.67
C LYS A 124 14.96 -8.99 20.17
N PRO A 125 14.82 -7.70 20.55
CA PRO A 125 14.45 -7.32 21.91
C PRO A 125 12.94 -7.50 22.09
N TYR A 126 12.53 -8.70 22.52
CA TYR A 126 11.11 -9.14 22.53
C TYR A 126 10.15 -8.14 23.18
N SER A 127 10.46 -7.66 24.39
CA SER A 127 9.59 -6.74 25.15
C SER A 127 9.31 -5.42 24.41
N VAL A 128 10.33 -4.87 23.76
CA VAL A 128 10.25 -3.58 23.07
C VAL A 128 9.51 -3.73 21.74
N ILE A 129 9.78 -4.81 21.01
CA ILE A 129 9.15 -5.07 19.71
C ILE A 129 7.68 -5.43 19.87
N GLU A 130 7.31 -6.21 20.89
CA GLU A 130 5.91 -6.55 21.14
C GLU A 130 5.08 -5.32 21.49
N ARG A 131 5.58 -4.45 22.38
CA ARG A 131 4.94 -3.17 22.67
C ARG A 131 4.82 -2.28 21.43
N LEU A 132 5.87 -2.22 20.61
CA LEU A 132 5.84 -1.48 19.35
C LEU A 132 4.77 -2.02 18.38
N GLN A 133 4.60 -3.34 18.31
CA GLN A 133 3.57 -3.97 17.46
C GLN A 133 2.16 -3.60 17.90
N VAL A 134 1.91 -3.53 19.21
CA VAL A 134 0.62 -3.11 19.77
C VAL A 134 0.37 -1.63 19.51
N ASP A 135 1.34 -0.77 19.82
CA ASP A 135 1.21 0.69 19.67
C ASP A 135 0.98 1.08 18.20
N LEU A 136 1.74 0.49 17.27
CA LEU A 136 1.55 0.71 15.84
C LEU A 136 0.18 0.23 15.37
N TYR A 137 -0.29 -0.90 15.89
CA TYR A 137 -1.61 -1.42 15.53
C TYR A 137 -2.72 -0.46 15.99
N GLN A 138 -2.67 0.00 17.24
CA GLN A 138 -3.63 0.98 17.77
C GLN A 138 -3.61 2.29 16.98
N ALA A 139 -2.41 2.82 16.71
CA ALA A 139 -2.25 4.05 15.93
C ALA A 139 -2.78 3.88 14.49
N SER A 140 -2.55 2.73 13.86
CA SER A 140 -3.06 2.44 12.50
C SER A 140 -4.58 2.34 12.45
N ILE A 141 -5.21 1.75 13.47
CA ILE A 141 -6.67 1.66 13.58
C ILE A 141 -7.27 3.04 13.78
N LYS A 142 -6.70 3.84 14.69
CA LYS A 142 -7.13 5.22 14.93
C LYS A 142 -7.13 6.02 13.63
N GLN A 143 -6.02 6.02 12.91
CA GLN A 143 -5.90 6.71 11.62
C GLN A 143 -6.89 6.18 10.57
N ARG A 144 -7.15 4.86 10.54
CA ARG A 144 -8.15 4.28 9.64
C ARG A 144 -9.56 4.76 9.99
N SER A 145 -9.91 4.78 11.27
CA SER A 145 -11.22 5.24 11.74
C SER A 145 -11.45 6.73 11.44
N GLU A 146 -10.42 7.56 11.61
CA GLU A 146 -10.47 8.99 11.31
C GLU A 146 -10.69 9.23 9.82
N ARG A 147 -9.94 8.53 8.95
CA ARG A 147 -10.16 8.59 7.50
C ARG A 147 -11.56 8.15 7.09
N GLN A 148 -12.10 7.12 7.73
CA GLN A 148 -13.46 6.66 7.45
C GLN A 148 -14.50 7.71 7.87
N LYS A 149 -14.33 8.34 9.03
CA LYS A 149 -15.20 9.44 9.49
C LYS A 149 -15.17 10.60 8.50
N GLN A 150 -13.98 11.07 8.12
CA GLN A 150 -13.80 12.15 7.14
C GLN A 150 -14.47 11.83 5.80
N ARG A 151 -14.32 10.59 5.29
CA ARG A 151 -14.96 10.15 4.06
C ARG A 151 -16.48 10.17 4.18
N ASN A 152 -17.02 9.67 5.29
CA ASN A 152 -18.47 9.66 5.51
C ASN A 152 -19.02 11.09 5.57
N THR A 153 -18.35 12.00 6.27
CA THR A 153 -18.73 13.42 6.32
C THR A 153 -18.68 14.07 4.93
N ALA A 154 -17.64 13.81 4.14
CA ALA A 154 -17.54 14.32 2.78
C ALA A 154 -18.66 13.80 1.87
N ILE A 155 -19.05 12.53 2.02
CA ILE A 155 -20.19 11.94 1.31
C ILE A 155 -21.49 12.63 1.71
N GLU A 156 -21.77 12.81 3.00
CA GLU A 156 -22.99 13.48 3.46
C GLU A 156 -23.05 14.94 2.98
N ASN A 157 -21.94 15.68 3.09
CA ASN A 157 -21.85 17.04 2.58
C ASN A 157 -22.10 17.10 1.06
N SER A 158 -21.57 16.14 0.29
CA SER A 158 -21.81 16.08 -1.16
C SER A 158 -23.27 15.78 -1.50
N LYS A 159 -23.98 14.98 -0.68
CA LYS A 159 -25.41 14.72 -0.85
C LYS A 159 -26.21 15.99 -0.58
N ILE A 160 -25.94 16.67 0.53
CA ILE A 160 -26.59 17.94 0.89
C ILE A 160 -26.38 18.97 -0.22
N ALA A 161 -25.15 19.11 -0.72
CA ALA A 161 -24.84 20.02 -1.82
C ALA A 161 -25.63 19.70 -3.10
N ARG A 162 -25.79 18.41 -3.46
CA ARG A 162 -26.59 17.99 -4.61
C ARG A 162 -28.08 18.30 -4.44
N VAL A 163 -28.63 18.06 -3.26
CA VAL A 163 -30.03 18.38 -2.94
C VAL A 163 -30.26 19.89 -3.00
N ASN A 164 -29.37 20.69 -2.42
CA ASN A 164 -29.46 22.14 -2.46
C ASN A 164 -29.37 22.67 -3.90
N ALA A 165 -28.47 22.14 -4.72
CA ALA A 165 -28.36 22.50 -6.13
C ALA A 165 -29.64 22.16 -6.91
N TYR A 166 -30.28 21.02 -6.62
CA TYR A 166 -31.56 20.66 -7.21
C TYR A 166 -32.65 21.68 -6.86
N HIS A 167 -32.81 22.04 -5.58
CA HIS A 167 -33.80 23.01 -5.15
C HIS A 167 -33.57 24.41 -5.74
N GLN A 168 -32.31 24.85 -5.84
CA GLN A 168 -31.96 26.12 -6.50
C GLN A 168 -32.30 26.12 -8.00
N SER A 169 -32.11 24.99 -8.69
CA SER A 169 -32.44 24.86 -10.12
C SER A 169 -33.95 24.77 -10.39
N SER A 170 -34.75 24.23 -9.46
CA SER A 170 -36.21 24.12 -9.61
C SER A 170 -36.95 25.46 -9.51
N HIS A 171 -36.37 26.48 -8.88
CA HIS A 171 -36.94 27.83 -8.83
C HIS A 171 -36.73 28.66 -10.11
N VAL A 172 -36.05 28.11 -11.13
CA VAL A 172 -35.70 28.80 -12.40
C VAL A 172 -36.60 28.38 -13.57
N LYS A 173 -37.60 27.51 -13.36
CA LYS A 173 -38.57 27.10 -14.39
C LYS A 173 -40.01 27.47 -14.02
N VAL A 174 -40.31 28.76 -14.01
CA VAL A 174 -41.66 29.27 -14.28
C VAL A 174 -41.50 30.48 -15.19
N VAL A 175 -41.57 30.23 -16.50
CA VAL A 175 -41.81 31.23 -17.56
C VAL A 175 -42.91 30.66 -18.43
#